data_AF-A0A6J4K182-F1
#
_entry.id   AF-A0A6J4K182-F1
#
_cell.length_a   1.000
_cell.length_b   1.000
_cell.length_c   1.000
_cell.angle_alpha   90.00
_cell.angle_beta   90.00
_cell.angle_gamma   90.00
#
_symmetry.space_group_name_H-M   'P 1'
#
loop_
_entity.id
_entity.type
_entity.pdbx_description
1 polymer ?
#
loop_
_entity_poly.entity_id
_entity_poly.type
_entity_poly.pdbx_seq_one_letter_code
_entity_poly.pdbx_strand_id
1 'polypeptide(L)' 'WAWELAPSILCPVLLVQADPANGGVLGGAAAQDYRARLPDAKLLAVPGATHTVHVSHATQVAEAALSFLATCASSQ' A
#
# COMPACT_ATOMS: atom_id res chain seq x y z
N TRP A 1 3.19 -9.09 -15.23
CA TRP A 1 3.80 -7.77 -15.46
C TRP A 1 4.09 -7.01 -14.16
N ALA A 2 3.12 -6.57 -13.34
CA ALA A 2 3.43 -5.76 -12.15
C ALA A 2 4.42 -6.45 -11.17
N TRP A 3 4.22 -7.74 -10.90
CA TRP A 3 5.10 -8.56 -10.07
C TRP A 3 6.54 -8.71 -10.58
N GLU A 4 6.73 -8.66 -11.89
CA GLU A 4 8.05 -8.80 -12.51
C GLU A 4 8.82 -7.47 -12.44
N LEU A 5 8.10 -6.34 -12.45
CA LEU A 5 8.69 -5.01 -12.35
C LEU A 5 8.92 -4.57 -10.91
N ALA A 6 8.22 -5.13 -9.92
CA ALA A 6 8.35 -4.75 -8.51
C ALA A 6 9.80 -4.66 -8.00
N PRO A 7 10.73 -5.58 -8.32
CA PRO A 7 12.13 -5.47 -7.89
C PRO A 7 12.89 -4.25 -8.46
N SER A 8 12.40 -3.67 -9.56
CA SER A 8 13.00 -2.49 -10.20
C SER A 8 12.49 -1.15 -9.65
N ILE A 9 11.49 -1.16 -8.75
CA ILE A 9 10.97 0.04 -8.09
C ILE A 9 11.89 0.37 -6.92
N LEU A 10 12.84 1.28 -7.13
CA LEU A 10 13.88 1.62 -6.15
C LEU A 10 13.48 2.71 -5.15
N CYS A 11 12.38 3.44 -5.40
CA CYS A 11 11.87 4.41 -4.45
C CYS A 11 11.11 3.69 -3.32
N PRO A 12 11.06 4.28 -2.11
CA PRO A 12 10.20 3.78 -1.05
C PRO A 12 8.73 3.69 -1.51
N VAL A 13 8.04 2.60 -1.18
CA VAL A 13 6.63 2.37 -1.54
C VAL A 13 5.72 2.22 -0.32
N LEU A 14 4.60 2.94 -0.32
CA LEU A 14 3.46 2.63 0.53
C LEU A 14 2.41 1.87 -0.29
N LEU A 15 2.27 0.56 -0.03
CA LEU A 15 1.24 -0.28 -0.60
C LEU A 15 -0.03 -0.21 0.25
N VAL A 16 -1.12 0.30 -0.29
CA VAL A 16 -2.42 0.39 0.40
C VAL A 16 -3.35 -0.69 -0.13
N GLN A 17 -3.87 -1.53 0.77
CA GLN A 17 -4.76 -2.63 0.45
C GLN A 17 -6.15 -2.39 1.08
N ALA A 18 -7.16 -2.27 0.23
CA ALA A 18 -8.57 -2.29 0.63
C ALA A 18 -8.99 -3.68 1.11
N ASP A 19 -10.08 -3.77 1.88
CA ASP A 19 -10.55 -5.03 2.43
C ASP A 19 -11.18 -5.93 1.34
N PRO A 20 -10.63 -7.13 1.09
CA PRO A 20 -11.21 -8.07 0.12
C PRO A 20 -12.66 -8.46 0.42
N ALA A 21 -13.06 -8.49 1.70
CA ALA A 21 -14.44 -8.78 2.09
C ALA A 21 -15.42 -7.67 1.69
N ASN A 22 -14.92 -6.47 1.38
CA ASN A 22 -15.68 -5.29 1.01
C ASN A 22 -15.40 -4.80 -0.43
N GLY A 23 -14.92 -5.70 -1.30
CA GLY A 23 -14.68 -5.40 -2.73
C GLY A 23 -13.24 -4.97 -3.06
N GLY A 24 -12.30 -5.09 -2.11
CA GLY A 24 -10.87 -5.01 -2.41
C GLY A 24 -10.43 -6.13 -3.37
N VAL A 25 -9.74 -5.77 -4.45
CA VAL A 25 -9.34 -6.74 -5.50
C VAL A 25 -8.11 -7.54 -5.06
N LEU A 26 -7.22 -6.93 -4.28
CA LEU A 26 -5.97 -7.56 -3.85
C LEU A 26 -6.17 -8.28 -2.52
N GLY A 27 -6.15 -9.61 -2.54
CA GLY A 27 -6.19 -10.45 -1.34
C GLY A 27 -4.94 -10.32 -0.46
N GLY A 28 -5.05 -10.69 0.82
CA GLY A 28 -3.94 -10.55 1.78
C GLY A 28 -2.66 -11.29 1.36
N ALA A 29 -2.79 -12.52 0.84
CA ALA A 29 -1.64 -13.29 0.34
C ALA A 29 -0.97 -12.59 -0.85
N ALA A 30 -1.76 -12.06 -1.79
CA ALA A 30 -1.25 -11.35 -2.96
C ALA A 30 -0.60 -10.01 -2.58
N ALA A 31 -1.15 -9.27 -1.62
CA ALA A 31 -0.56 -8.04 -1.11
C ALA A 31 0.79 -8.29 -0.42
N GLN A 32 0.89 -9.37 0.36
CA GLN A 32 2.16 -9.75 1.00
C GLN A 32 3.20 -10.24 0.00
N ASP A 33 2.81 -11.06 -0.98
CA ASP A 33 3.73 -11.51 -2.05
C ASP A 33 4.24 -10.32 -2.89
N TYR A 34 3.37 -9.37 -3.22
CA TYR A 34 3.79 -8.16 -3.94
C TYR A 34 4.73 -7.29 -3.07
N ARG A 35 4.40 -7.07 -1.79
CA ARG A 35 5.26 -6.34 -0.84
C ARG A 35 6.65 -6.96 -0.74
N ALA A 36 6.74 -8.29 -0.68
CA ALA A 36 8.02 -9.00 -0.55
C ALA A 36 8.95 -8.84 -1.75
N ARG A 37 8.43 -8.41 -2.91
CA ARG A 37 9.20 -8.17 -4.13
C ARG A 37 9.67 -6.72 -4.28
N LEU A 38 9.12 -5.80 -3.49
CA LEU A 38 9.51 -4.41 -3.47
C LEU A 38 10.73 -4.24 -2.55
N PRO A 39 11.83 -3.60 -3.00
CA PRO A 39 13.05 -3.42 -2.19
C PRO A 39 12.82 -2.65 -0.88
N ASP A 40 11.95 -1.63 -0.91
CA ASP A 40 11.57 -0.85 0.25
C ASP A 40 10.06 -0.57 0.20
N ALA A 41 9.29 -1.36 0.97
CA ALA A 41 7.85 -1.20 1.00
C ALA A 41 7.22 -1.44 2.38
N LYS A 42 6.24 -0.58 2.68
CA LYS A 42 5.30 -0.74 3.78
C LYS A 42 3.94 -1.12 3.23
N LEU A 43 3.26 -2.08 3.86
CA LEU A 43 1.89 -2.45 3.54
C LEU A 43 0.94 -1.94 4.61
N LEU A 44 -0.05 -1.16 4.18
CA LEU A 44 -1.20 -0.77 4.98
C LEU A 44 -2.41 -1.56 4.49
N ALA A 45 -2.87 -2.52 5.28
CA ALA A 45 -4.19 -3.12 5.11
C ALA A 45 -5.24 -2.26 5.83
N VAL A 46 -6.37 -2.00 5.17
CA VAL A 46 -7.46 -1.19 5.70
C VAL A 46 -8.74 -2.04 5.84
N PRO A 47 -8.96 -2.70 7.00
CA PRO A 47 -10.16 -3.49 7.23
C PRO A 47 -11.43 -2.64 7.08
N GLY A 48 -12.49 -3.21 6.50
CA GLY A 48 -13.74 -2.49 6.25
C GLY A 48 -13.73 -1.55 5.04
N ALA A 49 -12.57 -1.30 4.40
CA ALA A 49 -12.51 -0.42 3.25
C ALA A 49 -13.07 -1.05 1.98
N THR A 50 -13.86 -0.26 1.25
CA THR A 50 -14.28 -0.58 -0.12
C THR A 50 -13.10 -0.45 -1.10
N HIS A 51 -13.30 -0.91 -2.34
CA HIS A 51 -12.35 -0.69 -3.45
C HIS A 51 -11.87 0.77 -3.53
N THR A 52 -12.78 1.73 -3.33
CA THR A 52 -12.48 3.16 -3.24
C THR A 52 -12.01 3.55 -1.83
N VAL A 53 -10.90 2.95 -1.37
CA VAL A 53 -10.35 3.17 -0.01
C VAL A 53 -10.09 4.65 0.31
N HIS A 54 -9.71 5.43 -0.71
CA HIS A 54 -9.50 6.88 -0.59
C HIS A 54 -10.79 7.68 -0.34
N VAL A 55 -11.97 7.09 -0.58
CA VAL A 55 -13.28 7.67 -0.25
C VAL A 55 -13.81 7.10 1.06
N SER A 56 -13.83 5.77 1.20
CA SER A 56 -14.43 5.13 2.38
C SER A 56 -13.64 5.36 3.66
N HIS A 57 -12.31 5.49 3.56
CA HIS A 57 -11.39 5.66 4.69
C HIS A 57 -10.40 6.79 4.42
N ALA A 58 -10.89 7.91 3.88
CA ALA A 58 -10.09 9.04 3.41
C ALA A 58 -9.07 9.54 4.44
N THR A 59 -9.51 9.76 5.69
CA THR A 59 -8.63 10.24 6.77
C THR A 59 -7.48 9.30 7.04
N GLN A 60 -7.75 8.00 7.18
CA GLN A 60 -6.73 7.00 7.47
C GLN A 60 -5.71 6.88 6.33
N VAL A 61 -6.17 6.94 5.07
CA VAL A 61 -5.28 6.94 3.90
C VAL A 61 -4.42 8.19 3.86
N ALA A 62 -5.00 9.36 4.11
CA ALA A 62 -4.28 10.63 4.12
C ALA A 62 -3.21 10.68 5.22
N GLU A 63 -3.55 10.25 6.44
CA GLU A 63 -2.61 10.17 7.57
C GLU A 63 -1.45 9.22 7.27
N ALA A 64 -1.74 8.05 6.70
CA ALA A 64 -0.70 7.10 6.32
C ALA A 64 0.21 7.65 5.22
N ALA A 65 -0.35 8.33 4.22
CA ALA A 65 0.42 8.96 3.15
C ALA A 65 1.33 10.08 3.69
N LEU A 66 0.80 10.97 4.53
CA LEU A 66 1.57 12.05 5.15
C LEU A 66 2.69 11.51 6.05
N SER A 67 2.38 10.50 6.87
CA SER A 67 3.38 9.84 7.73
C SER A 67 4.48 9.18 6.91
N PHE A 68 4.10 8.51 5.81
CA PHE A 68 5.05 7.89 4.90
C PHE A 68 5.97 8.93 4.23
N LEU A 69 5.40 10.02 3.71
CA LEU A 69 6.17 11.11 3.10
C LEU A 69 7.15 11.77 4.09
N ALA A 70 6.77 11.93 5.35
CA ALA A 70 7.66 12.43 6.38
C ALA A 70 8.90 11.51 6.55
N THR A 71 8.72 10.18 6.50
CA THR A 71 9.85 9.23 6.58
C THR A 71 10.77 9.29 5.36
N CYS A 72 10.23 9.59 4.17
CA CYS A 72 11.02 9.76 2.96
C CYS A 72 11.82 11.07 2.97
N ALA A 73 11.25 12.16 3.52
CA ALA A 73 11.90 13.46 3.61
C ALA A 73 13.09 13.47 4.59
N SER A 74 13.05 12.63 5.63
CA SER A 74 14.16 12.48 6.60
C SER A 74 15.28 11.54 6.15
N SER A 75 15.18 10.96 4.95
CA SER A 75 16.17 10.02 4.40
C SER A 75 17.15 10.70 3.40
N GLN A 76 17.23 12.04 3.42
CA GLN A 76 18.23 12.82 2.68
C GLN A 76 19.43 13.19 3.55
#